data_AF-A0A942YP86-F1
#
_entry.id   AF-A0A942YP86-F1
#
_cell.length_a   1.000
_cell.length_b   1.000
_cell.length_c   1.000
_cell.angle_alpha   90.00
_cell.angle_beta   90.00
_cell.angle_gamma   90.00
#
_symmetry.space_group_name_H-M   'P 1'
#
loop_
_entity.id
_entity.type
_entity.pdbx_description
1 polymer ?
#
loop_
_entity_poly.entity_id
_entity_poly.type
_entity_poly.pdbx_seq_one_letter_code
_entity_poly.pdbx_strand_id
1 'polypeptide(L)'
;MLEIKGKGMNIMNLQNQKQELNMADISTSTFTCVLGHKLYFENVDLSDTKIVNANLSRLVINDANLSDLEIDGAQLGGAYIHNIGLPPEGHPNYEPNAKQRPLKFENCNLNDSTITDCNLENVEINMCNIKGMKINGVSVEEMLKVYSESKV
;
A
#
# COMPACT_ATOMS: atom_id res chain seq x y z
N MET A 1 4.81 -29.18 -20.41
CA MET A 1 5.65 -28.95 -19.22
C MET A 1 7.01 -28.49 -19.73
N LEU A 2 7.24 -27.18 -19.73
CA LEU A 2 8.55 -26.61 -20.09
C LEU A 2 9.30 -26.37 -18.78
N GLU A 3 10.29 -27.21 -18.50
CA GLU A 3 11.31 -26.93 -17.49
C GLU A 3 12.26 -25.88 -18.11
N ILE A 4 12.27 -24.66 -17.59
CA ILE A 4 13.23 -23.64 -18.02
C ILE A 4 14.20 -23.39 -16.87
N LYS A 5 15.33 -24.10 -16.88
CA LYS A 5 16.45 -23.86 -15.96
C LYS A 5 17.43 -22.86 -16.57
N GLY A 6 17.49 -21.67 -15.97
CA GLY A 6 18.67 -20.80 -15.83
C GLY A 6 19.55 -20.49 -17.05
N LYS A 7 19.27 -19.37 -17.72
CA LYS A 7 20.19 -18.25 -18.04
C LYS A 7 19.53 -17.36 -19.10
N GLY A 8 19.04 -16.19 -18.66
CA GLY A 8 18.61 -15.08 -19.53
C GLY A 8 17.61 -15.49 -20.61
N MET A 9 16.33 -15.61 -20.23
CA MET A 9 15.27 -15.70 -21.24
C MET A 9 15.27 -14.38 -22.03
N ASN A 10 15.79 -14.42 -23.25
CA ASN A 10 15.81 -13.26 -24.13
C ASN A 10 14.36 -13.07 -24.63
N ILE A 11 13.67 -12.06 -24.09
CA ILE A 11 12.21 -11.80 -24.25
C ILE A 11 11.84 -11.42 -25.70
N MET A 12 12.79 -11.39 -26.63
CA MET A 12 12.56 -10.96 -28.03
C MET A 12 11.52 -11.79 -28.81
N ASN A 13 10.99 -12.90 -28.27
CA ASN A 13 10.09 -13.79 -29.02
C ASN A 13 8.70 -14.04 -28.39
N LEU A 14 8.26 -13.23 -27.42
CA LEU A 14 6.96 -13.41 -26.74
C LEU A 14 5.87 -12.41 -27.16
N GLN A 15 6.10 -11.63 -28.22
CA GLN A 15 5.17 -10.58 -28.62
C GLN A 15 3.78 -11.16 -28.96
N ASN A 16 2.75 -10.70 -28.23
CA ASN A 16 1.33 -11.00 -28.38
C ASN A 16 0.85 -12.40 -27.95
N GLN A 17 1.62 -13.14 -27.14
CA GLN A 17 1.14 -14.39 -26.56
C GLN A 17 0.96 -14.26 -25.04
N LYS A 18 -0.13 -14.86 -24.52
CA LYS A 18 -0.35 -15.01 -23.08
C LYS A 18 0.82 -15.78 -22.49
N GLN A 19 1.39 -15.26 -21.41
CA GLN A 19 2.42 -15.96 -20.64
C GLN A 19 1.77 -16.59 -19.41
N GLU A 20 2.06 -17.86 -19.16
CA GLU A 20 1.63 -18.59 -17.97
C GLU A 20 2.87 -19.14 -17.28
N LEU A 21 3.13 -18.68 -16.06
CA LEU A 21 4.29 -19.08 -15.25
C LEU A 21 3.74 -19.72 -13.97
N ASN A 22 3.81 -21.06 -13.92
CA ASN A 22 3.24 -21.85 -12.82
C ASN A 22 4.36 -22.57 -12.07
N MET A 23 4.38 -22.46 -10.74
CA MET A 23 5.38 -23.11 -9.87
C MET A 23 6.83 -22.82 -10.30
N ALA A 24 7.08 -21.63 -10.86
CA ALA A 24 8.37 -21.23 -11.40
C ALA A 24 9.05 -20.23 -10.46
N ASP A 25 10.34 -20.42 -10.21
CA ASP A 25 11.17 -19.39 -9.60
C ASP A 25 11.59 -18.39 -10.68
N ILE A 26 11.05 -17.18 -10.57
CA ILE A 26 11.37 -16.04 -11.45
C ILE A 26 12.13 -14.94 -10.70
N SER A 27 12.67 -15.25 -9.52
CA SER A 27 13.44 -14.30 -8.71
C SER A 27 14.55 -13.66 -9.54
N THR A 28 14.84 -12.38 -9.29
CA THR A 28 15.84 -11.58 -10.03
C THR A 28 15.52 -11.29 -11.50
N SER A 29 14.36 -11.72 -12.02
CA SER A 29 13.94 -11.39 -13.40
C SER A 29 13.59 -9.91 -13.55
N THR A 30 13.72 -9.40 -14.78
CA THR A 30 13.37 -8.00 -15.12
C THR A 30 12.24 -7.92 -16.14
N PHE A 31 11.35 -6.95 -15.95
CA PHE A 31 10.22 -6.66 -16.84
C PHE A 31 10.33 -5.22 -17.35
N THR A 32 11.19 -5.01 -18.35
CA THR A 32 11.51 -3.67 -18.87
C THR A 32 10.71 -3.36 -20.13
N CYS A 33 10.05 -2.20 -20.17
CA CYS A 33 9.25 -1.74 -21.31
C CYS A 33 8.14 -2.73 -21.75
N VAL A 34 7.50 -3.40 -20.78
CA VAL A 34 6.42 -4.37 -21.05
C VAL A 34 5.04 -3.75 -20.87
N LEU A 35 4.05 -4.25 -21.63
CA LEU A 35 2.63 -3.94 -21.43
C LEU A 35 1.97 -5.05 -20.59
N GLY A 36 2.02 -4.91 -19.27
CA GLY A 36 1.48 -5.87 -18.30
C GLY A 36 0.04 -5.60 -17.86
N HIS A 37 -0.88 -5.35 -18.80
CA HIS A 37 -2.28 -5.08 -18.43
C HIS A 37 -2.99 -6.36 -17.98
N LYS A 38 -3.75 -6.28 -16.88
CA LYS A 38 -4.59 -7.38 -16.35
C LYS A 38 -3.79 -8.64 -16.02
N LEU A 39 -2.54 -8.50 -15.59
CA LEU A 39 -1.81 -9.61 -14.98
C LEU A 39 -2.54 -10.08 -13.72
N TYR A 40 -2.54 -11.39 -13.51
CA TYR A 40 -3.12 -12.02 -12.33
C TYR A 40 -2.00 -12.76 -11.59
N PHE A 41 -1.83 -12.40 -10.32
CA PHE A 41 -0.86 -12.99 -9.43
C PHE A 41 -1.61 -13.69 -8.30
N GLU A 42 -1.42 -15.00 -8.18
CA GLU A 42 -2.04 -15.84 -7.15
C GLU A 42 -0.94 -16.65 -6.47
N ASN A 43 -0.89 -16.61 -5.14
CA ASN A 43 0.11 -17.31 -4.33
C ASN A 43 1.56 -17.04 -4.79
N VAL A 44 1.87 -15.77 -5.04
CA VAL A 44 3.22 -15.34 -5.44
C VAL A 44 3.96 -14.70 -4.28
N ASP A 45 5.27 -14.86 -4.28
CA ASP A 45 6.17 -14.05 -3.46
C ASP A 45 6.74 -12.92 -4.32
N LEU A 46 6.47 -11.68 -3.93
CA LEU A 46 7.00 -10.46 -4.54
C LEU A 46 7.83 -9.65 -3.55
N SER A 47 8.27 -10.25 -2.43
CA SER A 47 9.17 -9.59 -1.49
C SER A 47 10.39 -9.04 -2.22
N ASP A 48 10.90 -7.90 -1.74
CA ASP A 48 12.07 -7.22 -2.32
C ASP A 48 11.92 -6.78 -3.80
N THR A 49 10.71 -6.86 -4.38
CA THR A 49 10.45 -6.37 -5.75
C THR A 49 10.36 -4.84 -5.79
N LYS A 50 11.01 -4.23 -6.79
CA LYS A 50 10.90 -2.80 -7.07
C LYS A 50 10.07 -2.54 -8.32
N ILE A 51 9.08 -1.68 -8.20
CA ILE A 51 8.27 -1.20 -9.31
C ILE A 51 8.59 0.27 -9.53
N VAL A 52 9.25 0.58 -10.65
CA VAL A 52 9.73 1.94 -10.98
C VAL A 52 9.13 2.38 -12.30
N ASN A 53 8.64 3.62 -12.37
CA ASN A 53 8.01 4.20 -13.57
C ASN A 53 6.85 3.35 -14.14
N ALA A 54 6.05 2.74 -13.28
CA ALA A 54 4.91 1.91 -13.69
C ALA A 54 3.58 2.63 -13.52
N ASN A 55 2.63 2.32 -14.40
CA ASN A 55 1.23 2.68 -14.20
C ASN A 55 0.53 1.58 -13.40
N LEU A 56 0.24 1.86 -12.12
CA LEU A 56 -0.50 0.96 -11.22
C LEU A 56 -1.98 1.38 -11.05
N SER A 57 -2.51 2.20 -11.96
CA SER A 57 -3.91 2.62 -11.89
C SER A 57 -4.85 1.40 -11.92
N ARG A 58 -5.81 1.39 -10.99
CA ARG A 58 -6.78 0.30 -10.79
C ARG A 58 -6.15 -1.04 -10.39
N LEU A 59 -4.91 -1.05 -9.91
CA LEU A 59 -4.35 -2.23 -9.26
C LEU A 59 -5.19 -2.56 -8.01
N VAL A 60 -5.51 -3.84 -7.84
CA VAL A 60 -6.20 -4.36 -6.66
C VAL A 60 -5.23 -5.32 -5.98
N ILE A 61 -4.99 -5.09 -4.69
CA ILE A 61 -4.16 -5.95 -3.84
C ILE A 61 -5.05 -6.42 -2.70
N ASN A 62 -5.36 -7.71 -2.69
CA ASN A 62 -6.19 -8.36 -1.67
C ASN A 62 -5.37 -9.45 -0.96
N ASP A 63 -5.63 -9.65 0.33
CA ASP A 63 -5.05 -10.73 1.13
C ASP A 63 -3.50 -10.80 1.06
N ALA A 64 -2.86 -9.63 0.96
CA ALA A 64 -1.43 -9.51 0.83
C ALA A 64 -0.78 -8.97 2.11
N ASN A 65 0.42 -9.44 2.41
CA ASN A 65 1.27 -8.81 3.41
C ASN A 65 1.94 -7.57 2.78
N LEU A 66 1.52 -6.38 3.22
CA LEU A 66 2.09 -5.10 2.81
C LEU A 66 3.01 -4.47 3.87
N SER A 67 3.51 -5.29 4.80
CA SER A 67 4.51 -4.84 5.77
C SER A 67 5.73 -4.29 5.03
N ASP A 68 6.24 -3.17 5.51
CA ASP A 68 7.43 -2.49 4.96
C ASP A 68 7.26 -1.98 3.51
N LEU A 69 6.02 -1.87 3.00
CA LEU A 69 5.73 -1.23 1.72
C LEU A 69 6.15 0.26 1.75
N GLU A 70 6.95 0.67 0.77
CA GLU A 70 7.31 2.06 0.52
C GLU A 70 6.66 2.56 -0.77
N ILE A 71 5.97 3.70 -0.68
CA ILE A 71 5.41 4.41 -1.83
C ILE A 71 6.02 5.82 -1.84
N ASP A 72 7.05 6.02 -2.66
CA ASP A 72 7.73 7.31 -2.82
C ASP A 72 7.44 7.91 -4.20
N GLY A 73 7.23 9.23 -4.25
CA GLY A 73 7.00 9.99 -5.49
C GLY A 73 5.76 9.58 -6.29
N ALA A 74 4.79 8.88 -5.71
CA ALA A 74 3.63 8.35 -6.42
C ALA A 74 2.37 9.24 -6.34
N GLN A 75 1.46 9.05 -7.29
CA GLN A 75 0.11 9.63 -7.24
C GLN A 75 -0.85 8.67 -6.52
N LEU A 76 -1.39 9.09 -5.37
CA LEU A 76 -2.34 8.32 -4.55
C LEU A 76 -3.79 8.85 -4.60
N GLY A 77 -4.06 9.86 -5.43
CA GLY A 77 -5.39 10.44 -5.57
C GLY A 77 -6.44 9.39 -5.95
N GLY A 78 -7.47 9.24 -5.11
CA GLY A 78 -8.53 8.24 -5.31
C GLY A 78 -8.17 6.82 -4.87
N ALA A 79 -7.00 6.59 -4.26
CA ALA A 79 -6.70 5.30 -3.64
C ALA A 79 -7.71 4.98 -2.53
N TYR A 80 -8.19 3.73 -2.49
CA TYR A 80 -9.09 3.24 -1.45
C TYR A 80 -8.38 2.15 -0.66
N ILE A 81 -7.95 2.50 0.55
CA ILE A 81 -7.20 1.63 1.45
C ILE A 81 -8.12 1.29 2.62
N HIS A 82 -8.56 0.04 2.72
CA HIS A 82 -9.53 -0.40 3.73
C HIS A 82 -9.18 -1.81 4.23
N ASN A 83 -9.66 -2.14 5.44
CA ASN A 83 -9.40 -3.44 6.09
C ASN A 83 -7.91 -3.77 6.23
N ILE A 84 -7.08 -2.76 6.48
CA ILE A 84 -5.63 -2.93 6.72
C ILE A 84 -5.37 -3.02 8.22
N GLY A 85 -4.61 -4.04 8.62
CA GLY A 85 -4.22 -4.27 10.00
C GLY A 85 -3.53 -5.62 10.18
N LEU A 86 -3.29 -6.00 11.43
CA LEU A 86 -2.87 -7.36 11.75
C LEU A 86 -4.00 -8.36 11.45
N PRO A 87 -3.67 -9.63 11.20
CA PRO A 87 -4.68 -10.67 11.07
C PRO A 87 -5.62 -10.69 12.29
N PRO A 88 -6.95 -10.82 12.11
CA PRO A 88 -7.90 -10.87 13.21
C PRO A 88 -7.88 -12.22 13.93
N GLU A 89 -8.45 -12.29 15.14
CA GLU A 89 -8.61 -13.54 15.88
C GLU A 89 -9.30 -14.62 15.03
N GLY A 90 -8.75 -15.84 15.06
CA GLY A 90 -9.21 -16.97 14.25
C GLY A 90 -8.55 -17.10 12.87
N HIS A 91 -7.80 -16.09 12.42
CA HIS A 91 -6.95 -16.22 11.23
C HIS A 91 -5.74 -17.15 11.51
N PRO A 92 -5.27 -17.98 10.54
CA PRO A 92 -4.12 -18.88 10.76
C PRO A 92 -2.82 -18.20 11.23
N ASN A 93 -2.66 -16.92 10.90
CA ASN A 93 -1.51 -16.08 11.29
C ASN A 93 -1.86 -15.07 12.40
N TYR A 94 -2.94 -15.29 13.15
CA TYR A 94 -3.29 -14.44 14.28
C TYR A 94 -2.32 -14.63 15.43
N GLU A 95 -1.80 -13.52 15.95
CA GLU A 95 -0.88 -13.50 17.09
C GLU A 95 -1.44 -12.56 18.16
N PRO A 96 -1.91 -13.06 19.32
CA PRO A 96 -2.65 -12.28 20.33
C PRO A 96 -1.93 -11.05 20.89
N ASN A 97 -0.60 -11.02 20.80
CA ASN A 97 0.24 -9.93 21.32
C ASN A 97 1.04 -9.23 20.21
N ALA A 98 0.74 -9.52 18.94
CA ALA A 98 1.39 -8.81 17.85
C ALA A 98 1.02 -7.33 17.90
N LYS A 99 2.03 -6.48 17.61
CA LYS A 99 1.85 -5.04 17.49
C LYS A 99 2.08 -4.64 16.05
N GLN A 100 1.11 -3.95 15.49
CA GLN A 100 1.24 -3.36 14.17
C GLN A 100 2.35 -2.32 14.21
N ARG A 101 3.27 -2.38 13.25
CA ARG A 101 4.23 -1.29 13.05
C ARG A 101 3.47 -0.04 12.61
N PRO A 102 3.81 1.16 13.09
CA PRO A 102 3.06 2.37 12.75
C PRO A 102 3.13 2.65 11.25
N LEU A 103 2.02 3.10 10.68
CA LEU A 103 2.01 3.69 9.35
C LEU A 103 2.54 5.12 9.41
N LYS A 104 3.28 5.53 8.38
CA LYS A 104 3.89 6.85 8.30
C LYS A 104 3.50 7.55 7.01
N PHE A 105 3.00 8.77 7.14
CA PHE A 105 2.72 9.66 6.01
C PHE A 105 3.55 10.93 6.20
N GLU A 106 4.57 11.11 5.35
CA GLU A 106 5.45 12.27 5.37
C GLU A 106 5.36 13.03 4.06
N ASN A 107 5.30 14.36 4.12
CA ASN A 107 5.23 15.22 2.94
C ASN A 107 4.10 14.85 1.96
N CYS A 108 2.99 14.31 2.49
CA CYS A 108 1.84 13.87 1.71
C CYS A 108 0.78 14.97 1.62
N ASN A 109 0.13 15.09 0.46
CA ASN A 109 -1.10 15.88 0.32
C ASN A 109 -2.32 14.96 0.51
N LEU A 110 -2.98 15.11 1.66
CA LEU A 110 -4.18 14.34 2.06
C LEU A 110 -5.44 15.22 2.09
N ASN A 111 -5.44 16.35 1.38
CA ASN A 111 -6.59 17.25 1.34
C ASN A 111 -7.87 16.50 0.91
N ASP A 112 -8.99 16.87 1.53
CA ASP A 112 -10.33 16.30 1.28
C ASP A 112 -10.45 14.78 1.51
N SER A 113 -9.43 14.15 2.08
CA SER A 113 -9.45 12.73 2.45
C SER A 113 -10.29 12.51 3.72
N THR A 114 -10.80 11.29 3.86
CA THR A 114 -11.55 10.88 5.05
C THR A 114 -10.87 9.69 5.71
N ILE A 115 -10.91 9.67 7.04
CA ILE A 115 -10.45 8.56 7.86
C ILE A 115 -11.66 8.18 8.70
N THR A 116 -12.30 7.06 8.36
CA THR A 116 -13.58 6.63 8.93
C THR A 116 -13.41 5.24 9.53
N ASP A 117 -14.00 5.01 10.71
CA ASP A 117 -13.97 3.71 11.42
C ASP A 117 -12.57 3.11 11.59
N CYS A 118 -11.57 3.98 11.80
CA CYS A 118 -10.18 3.58 12.05
C CYS A 118 -9.85 3.72 13.53
N ASN A 119 -9.02 2.80 14.05
CA ASN A 119 -8.36 3.01 15.33
C ASN A 119 -7.22 4.03 15.14
N LEU A 120 -7.38 5.21 15.74
CA LEU A 120 -6.39 6.31 15.69
C LEU A 120 -5.64 6.49 17.01
N GLU A 121 -5.67 5.50 17.89
CA GLU A 121 -4.90 5.53 19.14
C GLU A 121 -3.41 5.77 18.85
N ASN A 122 -2.82 6.72 19.57
CA ASN A 122 -1.43 7.13 19.44
C ASN A 122 -1.03 7.72 18.06
N VAL A 123 -2.00 8.10 17.23
CA VAL A 123 -1.71 8.88 16.01
C VAL A 123 -1.34 10.31 16.39
N GLU A 124 -0.20 10.77 15.88
CA GLU A 124 0.26 12.14 16.04
C GLU A 124 0.17 12.90 14.71
N ILE A 125 -0.31 14.14 14.77
CA ILE A 125 -0.37 15.06 13.62
C ILE A 125 0.59 16.21 13.91
N ASN A 126 1.81 16.09 13.40
CA ASN A 126 2.90 17.01 13.69
C ASN A 126 3.26 17.83 12.44
N MET A 127 3.42 19.14 12.60
CA MET A 127 3.86 20.05 11.53
C MET A 127 2.97 20.02 10.27
N CYS A 128 1.69 19.68 10.43
CA CYS A 128 0.71 19.67 9.33
C CYS A 128 -0.10 20.97 9.29
N ASN A 129 -0.57 21.33 8.10
CA ASN A 129 -1.64 22.31 7.97
C ASN A 129 -2.97 21.64 8.35
N ILE A 130 -3.55 22.04 9.48
CA ILE A 130 -4.81 21.50 10.00
C ILE A 130 -6.05 22.33 9.60
N LYS A 131 -5.91 23.31 8.71
CA LYS A 131 -7.01 24.17 8.31
C LYS A 131 -8.17 23.36 7.74
N GLY A 132 -9.36 23.53 8.31
CA GLY A 132 -10.56 22.79 7.90
C GLY A 132 -10.61 21.32 8.33
N MET A 133 -9.60 20.81 9.06
CA MET A 133 -9.60 19.46 9.62
C MET A 133 -10.75 19.32 10.64
N LYS A 134 -11.42 18.16 10.61
CA LYS A 134 -12.52 17.84 11.52
C LYS A 134 -12.31 16.52 12.23
N ILE A 135 -12.71 16.45 13.50
CA ILE A 135 -12.85 15.21 14.27
C ILE A 135 -14.33 15.06 14.62
N ASN A 136 -14.96 13.97 14.17
CA ASN A 136 -16.41 13.73 14.34
C ASN A 136 -17.27 14.93 13.90
N GLY A 137 -16.88 15.59 12.79
CA GLY A 137 -17.56 16.76 12.24
C GLY A 137 -17.23 18.10 12.92
N VAL A 138 -16.50 18.11 14.03
CA VAL A 138 -16.14 19.32 14.78
C VAL A 138 -14.78 19.86 14.33
N SER A 139 -14.66 21.17 14.16
CA SER A 139 -13.43 21.83 13.70
C SER A 139 -12.30 21.72 14.72
N VAL A 140 -11.14 21.21 14.29
CA VAL A 140 -9.95 21.12 15.16
C VAL A 140 -9.40 22.51 15.50
N GLU A 141 -9.49 23.47 14.57
CA GLU A 141 -9.06 24.86 14.82
C GLU A 141 -9.87 25.51 15.95
N GLU A 142 -11.18 25.26 15.99
CA GLU A 142 -12.06 25.77 17.05
C GLU A 142 -11.77 25.10 18.40
N MET A 143 -11.56 23.77 18.41
CA MET A 143 -11.18 23.04 19.63
C MET A 143 -9.89 23.60 20.23
N LEU A 144 -8.86 23.84 19.41
CA LEU A 144 -7.57 24.36 19.87
C LEU A 144 -7.68 25.80 20.38
N LYS A 145 -8.51 26.63 19.74
CA LYS A 145 -8.80 27.98 20.22
C LYS A 145 -9.39 27.96 21.64
N VAL A 146 -10.45 27.19 21.85
CA VAL A 146 -11.08 27.05 23.18
C VAL A 146 -10.09 26.54 24.22
N TYR A 147 -9.27 25.53 23.88
CA TYR A 147 -8.25 25.02 24.79
C TYR A 147 -7.22 26.09 25.17
N SER A 148 -6.75 26.89 24.21
CA SER A 148 -5.80 27.97 24.47
C SER A 148 -6.37 29.06 25.39
N GLU A 149 -7.66 29.40 25.23
CA GLU A 149 -8.35 30.37 26.08
C GLU A 149 -8.62 29.83 27.49
N SER A 150 -8.88 28.52 27.63
CA SER A 150 -9.13 27.88 28.93
C SER A 150 -7.88 27.73 29.82
N LYS A 151 -6.68 27.95 29.25
CA LYS A 151 -5.40 27.87 29.94
C LYS A 151 -4.90 29.22 30.46
N VAL A 152 -5.66 30.29 30.24
CA VAL A 152 -5.44 31.64 30.80
C VAL A 152 -6.24 31.76 32.09
#